data_AF-A0A5S4EGE1-F1
#
_entry.id   AF-A0A5S4EGE1-F1
#
_cell.length_a   1.000
_cell.length_b   1.000
_cell.length_c   1.000
_cell.angle_alpha   90.00
_cell.angle_beta   90.00
_cell.angle_gamma   90.00
#
_symmetry.space_group_name_H-M   'P 1'
#
loop_
_entity.id
_entity.type
_entity.pdbx_description
1 polymer ?
#
loop_
_entity_poly.entity_id
_entity_poly.type
_entity_poly.pdbx_seq_one_letter_code
_entity_poly.pdbx_strand_id
1 'polypeptide(L)'
;MITKEGYVEIEVLRKHGFSLRRIAAEVGCAVNTVRSHLAQGGQPRHERRKKRESKLSAHETYLRDRQAAAQPQWIPATVLFR
;
A
#
# COMPACT_ATOMS: atom_id res chain seq x y z
N MET A 1 -8.63 -7.44 5.81
CA MET A 1 -7.28 -7.48 5.18
C MET A 1 -6.46 -8.46 6.01
N ILE A 2 -5.74 -9.40 5.40
CA ILE A 2 -4.95 -10.40 6.14
C ILE A 2 -3.75 -9.71 6.81
N THR A 3 -3.39 -10.18 8.00
CA THR A 3 -2.21 -9.72 8.74
C THR A 3 -0.92 -10.17 8.05
N LYS A 4 0.21 -9.55 8.40
CA LYS A 4 1.52 -9.97 7.88
C LYS A 4 1.85 -11.43 8.24
N GLU A 5 1.39 -11.89 9.40
CA GLU A 5 1.56 -13.27 9.87
C GLU A 5 0.77 -14.24 8.99
N GLY A 6 -0.53 -14.00 8.80
CA GLY A 6 -1.36 -14.85 7.94
C GLY A 6 -0.90 -14.87 6.48
N TYR A 7 -0.26 -13.79 6.01
CA TYR A 7 0.39 -13.75 4.70
C TYR A 7 1.54 -14.78 4.59
N VAL A 8 2.45 -14.76 5.56
CA VAL A 8 3.60 -15.67 5.58
C VAL A 8 3.12 -17.12 5.71
N GLU A 9 2.12 -17.35 6.54
CA GLU A 9 1.53 -18.68 6.74
C GLU A 9 0.91 -19.23 5.45
N ILE A 10 0.18 -18.41 4.69
CA ILE A 10 -0.36 -18.82 3.37
C ILE A 10 0.77 -19.21 2.41
N GLU A 11 1.87 -18.43 2.35
CA GLU A 11 3.00 -18.76 1.48
C GLU A 11 3.68 -20.08 1.88
N VAL A 12 3.92 -20.28 3.17
CA VAL A 12 4.55 -21.49 3.71
C VAL A 12 3.67 -22.70 3.41
N LEU A 13 2.38 -22.64 3.74
CA LEU A 13 1.45 -23.74 3.48
C LEU A 13 1.29 -24.03 1.98
N ARG A 14 1.37 -23.00 1.13
CA ARG A 14 1.35 -23.20 -0.33
C ARG A 14 2.61 -23.92 -0.82
N LYS A 15 3.80 -23.58 -0.29
CA LYS A 15 5.06 -24.26 -0.60
C LYS A 15 5.05 -25.73 -0.17
N HIS A 16 4.35 -26.06 0.93
CA HIS A 16 4.13 -27.44 1.37
C HIS A 16 3.11 -28.23 0.52
N GLY A 17 2.49 -27.61 -0.49
CA GLY A 17 1.57 -28.29 -1.41
C GLY A 17 0.14 -28.43 -0.91
N PHE A 18 -0.26 -27.70 0.14
CA PHE A 18 -1.63 -27.76 0.64
C PHE A 18 -2.64 -27.15 -0.35
N SER A 19 -3.87 -27.67 -0.30
CA SER A 19 -5.00 -27.15 -1.09
C SER A 19 -5.49 -25.82 -0.53
N LEU A 20 -6.08 -24.97 -1.40
CA LEU A 20 -6.57 -23.65 -0.99
C LEU A 20 -7.59 -23.71 0.14
N ARG A 21 -8.46 -24.74 0.16
CA ARG A 21 -9.45 -24.95 1.23
C ARG A 21 -8.79 -25.27 2.57
N ARG A 22 -7.74 -26.09 2.56
CA ARG A 22 -7.00 -26.44 3.77
C ARG A 22 -6.23 -25.25 4.32
N ILE A 23 -5.56 -24.49 3.45
CA ILE A 23 -4.87 -23.25 3.84
C ILE A 23 -5.85 -22.25 4.46
N ALA A 24 -7.02 -22.08 3.86
CA ALA A 24 -8.06 -21.19 4.37
C ALA A 24 -8.57 -21.59 5.77
N ALA A 25 -8.75 -22.90 5.99
CA ALA A 25 -9.16 -23.43 7.29
C ALA A 25 -8.09 -23.22 8.37
N GLU A 26 -6.82 -23.46 8.03
CA GLU A 26 -5.68 -23.30 8.95
C GLU A 26 -5.49 -21.82 9.36
N VAL A 27 -5.46 -20.94 8.37
CA VAL A 27 -5.21 -19.49 8.56
C VAL A 27 -6.47 -18.76 9.07
N GLY A 28 -7.63 -19.41 9.09
CA GLY A 28 -8.90 -18.80 9.52
C GLY A 28 -9.39 -17.69 8.57
N CYS A 29 -9.20 -17.85 7.26
CA CYS A 29 -9.62 -16.87 6.25
C CYS A 29 -10.50 -17.50 5.16
N ALA A 30 -11.15 -16.68 4.34
CA ALA A 30 -11.93 -17.20 3.22
C ALA A 30 -11.01 -17.77 2.12
N VAL A 31 -11.45 -18.84 1.45
CA VAL A 31 -10.71 -19.44 0.31
C VAL A 31 -10.44 -18.42 -0.79
N ASN A 32 -11.36 -17.47 -0.99
CA ASN A 32 -11.18 -16.38 -1.95
C ASN A 32 -10.04 -15.44 -1.56
N THR A 33 -9.78 -15.27 -0.26
CA THR A 33 -8.66 -14.46 0.23
C THR A 33 -7.34 -15.14 -0.05
N VAL A 34 -7.23 -16.45 0.22
CA VAL A 34 -6.05 -17.25 -0.17
C VAL A 34 -5.82 -17.18 -1.67
N ARG A 35 -6.87 -17.37 -2.48
CA ARG A 35 -6.80 -17.31 -3.95
C ARG A 35 -6.33 -15.93 -4.43
N SER A 36 -6.96 -14.86 -3.94
CA SER A 36 -6.63 -13.49 -4.31
C SER A 36 -5.19 -13.14 -3.92
N HIS A 37 -4.74 -13.59 -2.74
CA HIS A 37 -3.39 -13.35 -2.28
C HIS A 37 -2.35 -14.07 -3.15
N LEU A 38 -2.53 -15.36 -3.42
CA LEU A 38 -1.63 -16.13 -4.28
C LEU A 38 -1.58 -15.59 -5.72
N ALA A 39 -2.65 -14.96 -6.20
CA ALA A 39 -2.69 -14.31 -7.51
C ALA A 39 -1.97 -12.95 -7.52
N GLN A 40 -2.01 -12.20 -6.42
CA GLN A 40 -1.38 -10.87 -6.32
C GLN A 40 0.13 -10.93 -6.05
N GLY A 41 0.65 -12.04 -5.50
CA GLY A 41 2.09 -12.30 -5.40
C GLY A 41 2.88 -11.37 -4.47
N GLY A 42 2.22 -10.63 -3.58
CA GLY A 42 2.87 -9.70 -2.66
C GLY A 42 2.01 -9.36 -1.45
N GLN A 43 2.65 -8.79 -0.42
CA GLN A 43 1.97 -8.43 0.84
C GLN A 43 0.77 -7.53 0.58
N PRO A 44 -0.40 -7.82 1.20
CA PRO A 44 -1.60 -7.02 1.02
C PRO A 44 -1.34 -5.62 1.56
N ARG A 45 -1.09 -4.67 0.66
CA ARG A 45 -0.96 -3.25 0.99
C ARG A 45 -2.28 -2.56 0.70
N HIS A 46 -2.82 -1.85 1.68
CA HIS A 46 -3.95 -0.98 1.38
C HIS A 46 -3.48 0.14 0.46
N GLU A 47 -3.99 0.12 -0.77
CA GLU A 47 -3.92 1.27 -1.67
C GLU A 47 -5.32 1.84 -1.88
N ARG A 48 -5.45 3.17 -1.80
CA ARG A 48 -6.69 3.83 -2.17
C ARG A 48 -6.83 3.78 -3.69
N ARG A 49 -7.91 3.15 -4.18
CA ARG A 49 -8.23 3.06 -5.62
C ARG A 49 -8.32 4.42 -6.31
N LYS A 50 -8.77 5.46 -5.60
CA LYS A 50 -8.84 6.83 -6.11
C LYS A 50 -8.09 7.74 -5.15
N LYS A 51 -7.03 8.38 -5.64
CA LYS A 51 -6.39 9.50 -4.94
C LYS A 51 -7.42 10.62 -4.93
N ARG A 52 -7.88 11.00 -3.74
CA ARG A 52 -8.73 12.19 -3.59
C ARG A 52 -7.86 13.41 -3.83
N GLU A 53 -8.41 14.39 -4.54
CA GLU A 53 -7.80 15.71 -4.60
C GLU A 53 -7.61 16.25 -3.19
N SER A 54 -6.38 16.65 -2.89
CA SER A 54 -6.06 17.27 -1.60
C SER A 54 -6.37 18.76 -1.67
N LYS A 55 -6.48 19.44 -0.52
CA LYS A 55 -6.63 20.91 -0.51
C LYS A 55 -5.49 21.64 -1.25
N LEU A 56 -4.34 20.98 -1.41
CA LEU A 56 -3.16 21.52 -2.08
C LEU A 56 -3.11 21.18 -3.57
N SER A 57 -4.03 20.37 -4.11
CA SER A 57 -3.99 19.98 -5.53
C SER A 57 -4.03 21.21 -6.45
N ALA A 58 -4.85 22.21 -6.12
CA ALA A 58 -4.96 23.46 -6.88
C ALA A 58 -3.67 24.31 -6.84
N HIS A 59 -2.81 24.11 -5.85
CA HIS A 59 -1.60 24.91 -5.63
C HIS A 59 -0.31 24.12 -5.90
N GLU A 60 -0.41 22.88 -6.38
CA GLU A 60 0.74 21.98 -6.51
C GLU A 60 1.84 22.57 -7.40
N THR A 61 1.47 23.11 -8.57
CA THR A 61 2.42 23.75 -9.49
C THR A 61 3.16 24.90 -8.82
N TYR A 62 2.43 25.81 -8.18
CA TYR A 62 3.01 26.96 -7.47
C TYR A 62 4.02 26.54 -6.39
N LEU A 63 3.68 25.53 -5.59
CA LEU A 63 4.55 25.05 -4.53
C LEU A 63 5.82 24.40 -5.07
N ARG A 64 5.73 23.68 -6.20
CA ARG A 64 6.89 23.06 -6.87
C ARG A 64 7.82 24.10 -7.47
N ASP A 65 7.29 25.10 -8.14
CA ASP A 65 8.08 26.17 -8.74
C ASP A 65 8.82 26.97 -7.67
N ARG A 66 8.16 27.25 -6.54
CA ARG A 66 8.78 27.92 -5.40
C ARG A 66 9.92 27.09 -4.79
N GLN A 67 9.75 25.77 -4.67
CA GLN A 67 10.82 24.88 -4.21
C GLN A 67 12.02 24.86 -5.16
N ALA A 68 11.77 24.86 -6.47
CA ALA A 68 12.82 24.90 -7.48
C ALA A 68 13.60 26.22 -7.44
N ALA A 69 12.90 27.35 -7.31
CA ALA A 69 13.51 28.68 -7.24
C ALA A 69 14.41 28.90 -6.01
N ALA A 70 14.20 28.12 -4.94
CA ALA A 70 14.99 28.22 -3.72
C ALA A 70 16.35 27.53 -3.80
N GLN A 71 16.55 26.62 -4.76
CA GLN A 71 17.79 25.86 -4.88
C GLN A 71 19.02 26.78 -5.01
N PRO A 72 20.13 26.51 -4.31
CA PRO A 72 20.43 25.30 -3.50
C PRO A 72 19.93 25.36 -2.05
N GLN A 73 19.31 26.48 -1.65
CA GLN A 73 18.78 26.67 -0.30
C GLN A 73 17.40 26.00 -0.19
N TRP A 74 17.00 25.63 1.04
CA TRP A 74 15.70 24.99 1.28
C TRP A 74 14.77 25.96 2.00
N ILE A 75 13.56 26.17 1.45
CA ILE A 75 12.43 26.82 2.14
C ILE A 75 11.85 25.89 3.22
N PRO A 76 11.88 26.30 4.51
CA PRO A 76 11.22 25.56 5.58
C PRO A 76 9.72 25.44 5.33
N ALA A 77 9.11 24.30 5.69
CA ALA A 77 7.68 24.05 5.47
C ALA A 77 6.77 25.15 6.04
N THR A 78 7.16 25.76 7.16
CA THR A 78 6.43 26.86 7.83
C THR A 78 6.29 28.11 6.96
N VAL A 79 7.19 28.32 5.99
CA VAL A 79 7.24 29.52 5.15
C VAL A 79 6.53 29.32 3.80
N LEU A 80 6.19 28.07 3.44
CA LEU A 80 5.49 27.78 2.17
C LEU A 80 4.09 28.40 2.06
N PHE A 81 3.50 28.86 3.18
CA PHE A 81 2.14 29.41 3.23
C PHE A 81 2.06 30.94 3.17
N ARG A 82 3.18 31.66 3.22
CA ARG A 82 3.25 33.12 3.07
C ARG A 82 3.60 33.46 1.64
#